data_AF-A0A062VMF5-F1
#
_entry.id   AF-A0A062VMF5-F1
#
_cell.length_a   1.000
_cell.length_b   1.000
_cell.length_c   1.000
_cell.angle_alpha   90.00
_cell.angle_beta   90.00
_cell.angle_gamma   90.00
#
_symmetry.space_group_name_H-M   'P 1'
#
loop_
_entity.id
_entity.type
_entity.pdbx_description
1 polymer ?
#
loop_
_entity_poly.entity_id
_entity_poly.type
_entity_poly.pdbx_seq_one_letter_code
_entity_poly.pdbx_strand_id
1 'polypeptide(L)'
;MASASENDRLVWIDCEMTGLDLEHDELVEIAVVITDFELRVLDPGFQVVIKPNDSALAHMNDFVTKMHETSGLIEEIPNGVSLVDAETQTLEYIKRFVPLERKAPLAGNTIGTDRMFLAKYMPQIDQWLHYRNVDVSSIKELSRRWYPRVFFQAPAKNGGHRALADILESIRELRYYREAVFVDEPGPTSDQARTLSDRVVSSFTPDV
;
A
#
# COMPACT_ATOMS: atom_id res chain seq x y z
N MET A 1 -20.92 -7.72 15.05
CA MET A 1 -19.53 -7.43 14.64
C MET A 1 -18.83 -8.77 14.48
N ALA A 2 -18.36 -9.11 13.28
CA ALA A 2 -17.43 -10.23 13.16
C ALA A 2 -16.20 -9.84 13.98
N SER A 3 -15.82 -10.66 14.97
CA SER A 3 -14.56 -10.43 15.67
C SER A 3 -13.46 -10.42 14.61
N ALA A 4 -12.68 -9.33 14.52
CA ALA A 4 -11.47 -9.32 13.72
C ALA A 4 -10.68 -10.57 14.13
N SER A 5 -10.64 -11.56 13.24
CA SER A 5 -9.87 -12.75 13.53
C SER A 5 -8.41 -12.32 13.50
N GLU A 6 -7.53 -12.98 14.25
CA GLU A 6 -6.09 -12.68 14.19
C GLU A 6 -5.53 -12.80 12.74
N ASN A 7 -6.29 -13.43 11.84
CA ASN A 7 -5.98 -13.61 10.43
C ASN A 7 -6.38 -12.43 9.53
N ASP A 8 -7.15 -11.47 10.03
CA ASP A 8 -7.61 -10.31 9.24
C ASP A 8 -6.64 -9.15 9.42
N ARG A 9 -5.50 -9.23 8.73
CA ARG A 9 -4.46 -8.19 8.70
C ARG A 9 -4.32 -7.56 7.32
N LEU A 10 -3.95 -6.28 7.31
CA LEU A 10 -3.43 -5.61 6.12
C LEU A 10 -1.94 -5.36 6.33
N VAL A 11 -1.13 -5.70 5.33
CA VAL A 11 0.29 -5.34 5.30
C VAL A 11 0.44 -4.14 4.40
N TRP A 12 0.66 -2.98 5.01
CA TRP A 12 0.88 -1.74 4.30
C TRP A 12 2.36 -1.61 3.98
N ILE A 13 2.69 -1.44 2.70
CA ILE A 13 4.07 -1.23 2.26
C ILE A 13 4.11 0.02 1.38
N ASP A 14 5.21 0.73 1.49
CA ASP A 14 5.62 1.78 0.57
C ASP A 14 7.12 1.61 0.34
N CYS A 15 7.52 1.74 -0.92
CA CYS A 15 8.89 1.63 -1.35
C CYS A 15 9.33 2.93 -2.01
N GLU A 16 10.56 3.35 -1.70
CA GLU A 16 11.26 4.36 -2.49
C GLU A 16 12.21 3.66 -3.46
N MET A 17 12.34 4.22 -4.67
CA MET A 17 13.16 3.65 -5.74
C MET A 17 14.06 4.71 -6.40
N THR A 18 15.05 4.26 -7.16
CA THR A 18 15.81 5.13 -8.08
C THR A 18 15.00 5.60 -9.29
N GLY A 19 13.83 4.99 -9.52
CA GLY A 19 12.90 5.30 -10.60
C GLY A 19 11.82 4.23 -10.72
N LEU A 20 11.19 4.12 -11.89
CA LEU A 20 10.03 3.23 -12.13
C LEU A 20 10.29 2.18 -13.22
N ASP A 21 11.48 2.14 -13.79
CA ASP A 21 11.87 1.14 -14.79
C ASP A 21 12.41 -0.10 -14.08
N LEU A 22 11.64 -1.18 -14.09
CA LEU A 22 12.06 -2.44 -13.49
C LEU A 22 13.34 -3.01 -14.10
N GLU A 23 13.80 -2.61 -15.28
CA GLU A 23 15.07 -3.10 -15.84
C GLU A 23 16.29 -2.42 -15.20
N HIS A 24 16.19 -1.13 -14.88
CA HIS A 24 17.33 -0.28 -14.50
C HIS A 24 17.26 0.23 -13.06
N ASP A 25 16.05 0.38 -12.51
CA ASP A 25 15.82 0.97 -11.21
C ASP A 25 15.74 -0.06 -10.08
N GLU A 26 16.18 0.36 -8.89
CA GLU A 26 16.29 -0.48 -7.70
C GLU A 26 15.60 0.14 -6.50
N LEU A 27 15.28 -0.69 -5.50
CA LEU A 27 14.73 -0.27 -4.20
C LEU A 27 15.79 0.47 -3.38
N VAL A 28 15.40 1.57 -2.74
CA VAL A 28 16.27 2.38 -1.88
C VAL A 28 15.72 2.59 -0.46
N GLU A 29 14.43 2.43 -0.24
CA GLU A 29 13.81 2.37 1.08
C GLU A 29 12.59 1.43 1.02
N ILE A 30 12.33 0.71 2.10
CA ILE A 30 11.07 0.00 2.30
C ILE A 30 10.57 0.26 3.71
N ALA A 31 9.27 0.58 3.84
CA ALA A 31 8.59 0.63 5.12
C ALA A 31 7.39 -0.32 5.16
N VAL A 32 7.04 -0.75 6.36
CA VAL A 32 5.90 -1.64 6.62
C VAL A 32 5.13 -1.19 7.85
N VAL A 33 3.81 -1.07 7.72
CA VAL A 33 2.89 -0.90 8.86
C VAL A 33 1.84 -2.01 8.80
N ILE A 34 1.49 -2.56 9.97
CA ILE A 34 0.45 -3.56 10.08
C ILE A 34 -0.79 -2.92 10.70
N THR A 35 -1.94 -3.12 10.04
CA THR A 35 -3.25 -2.81 10.63
C THR A 35 -4.11 -4.06 10.71
N ASP A 36 -5.15 -4.02 11.55
CA ASP A 36 -6.33 -4.84 11.32
C ASP A 36 -7.19 -4.27 10.18
N PHE A 37 -8.29 -4.94 9.84
CA PHE A 37 -9.26 -4.45 8.84
C PHE A 37 -10.09 -3.25 9.32
N GLU A 38 -10.01 -2.89 10.60
CA GLU A 38 -10.55 -1.65 11.14
C GLU A 38 -9.60 -0.46 10.96
N LEU A 39 -8.48 -0.67 10.25
CA LEU A 39 -7.43 0.33 10.00
C LEU A 39 -6.75 0.81 11.28
N ARG A 40 -6.80 0.02 12.36
CA ARG A 40 -6.07 0.30 13.59
C ARG A 40 -4.64 -0.21 13.46
N VAL A 41 -3.68 0.69 13.62
CA VAL A 41 -2.25 0.38 13.61
C VAL A 41 -1.89 -0.50 14.81
N LEU A 42 -1.18 -1.61 14.57
CA LEU A 42 -0.87 -2.62 15.59
C LEU A 42 0.54 -2.49 16.17
N ASP A 43 1.43 -1.77 15.49
CA ASP A 43 2.82 -1.55 15.85
C ASP A 43 3.31 -0.24 15.18
N PRO A 44 4.29 0.49 15.75
CA PRO A 44 4.80 1.73 15.18
C PRO A 44 5.28 1.64 13.71
N GLY A 45 5.62 0.44 13.24
CA GLY A 45 6.11 0.21 11.90
C GLY A 45 7.56 -0.24 11.86
N PHE A 46 7.97 -0.74 10.71
CA PHE A 46 9.34 -1.09 10.39
C PHE A 46 9.77 -0.30 9.15
N GLN A 47 11.01 0.15 9.10
CA GLN A 47 11.59 0.78 7.91
C GLN A 47 13.07 0.45 7.82
N VAL A 48 13.57 0.32 6.60
CA VAL A 48 15.00 0.12 6.35
C VAL A 48 15.40 0.75 5.02
N VAL A 49 16.54 1.43 5.03
CA VAL A 49 17.18 2.00 3.83
C VAL A 49 18.04 0.93 3.17
N ILE A 50 17.93 0.82 1.85
CA ILE A 50 18.57 -0.18 1.02
C ILE A 50 19.63 0.52 0.18
N LYS A 51 20.83 -0.05 0.13
CA LYS A 51 21.88 0.44 -0.77
C LYS A 51 21.71 -0.21 -2.15
N PRO A 52 21.29 0.54 -3.19
CA PRO A 52 21.23 0.04 -4.55
C PRO A 52 22.64 -0.02 -5.17
N ASN A 53 22.74 -0.59 -6.36
CA ASN A 53 23.95 -0.57 -7.18
C ASN A 53 24.28 0.85 -7.67
N ASP A 54 25.57 1.14 -7.84
CA ASP A 54 26.05 2.43 -8.34
C ASP A 54 25.44 2.81 -9.71
N SER A 55 25.17 1.81 -10.55
CA SER A 55 24.53 2.02 -11.85
C SER A 55 23.08 2.51 -11.74
N ALA A 56 22.31 2.01 -10.77
CA ALA A 56 20.94 2.44 -10.53
C ALA A 56 20.91 3.87 -9.96
N LEU A 57 21.83 4.20 -9.05
CA LEU A 57 22.00 5.56 -8.54
C LEU A 57 22.34 6.56 -9.64
N ALA A 58 23.26 6.19 -10.53
CA ALA A 58 23.64 7.03 -11.66
C ALA A 58 22.52 7.17 -12.71
N HIS A 59 21.53 6.29 -12.70
CA HIS A 59 20.38 6.32 -13.62
C HIS A 59 19.24 7.24 -13.14
N MET A 60 19.25 7.66 -11.87
CA MET A 60 18.22 8.56 -11.33
C MET A 60 18.12 9.83 -12.16
N ASN A 61 16.90 10.15 -12.60
CA ASN A 61 16.65 11.42 -13.27
C ASN A 61 16.65 12.61 -12.28
N ASP A 62 16.65 13.83 -12.81
CA ASP A 62 16.67 15.06 -12.00
C ASP A 62 15.50 15.15 -11.01
N PHE A 63 14.33 14.62 -11.38
CA PHE A 63 13.15 14.64 -10.52
C PHE A 63 13.33 13.74 -9.30
N VAL A 64 13.73 12.48 -9.52
CA VAL A 64 13.93 11.50 -8.45
C VAL A 64 15.10 11.91 -7.55
N THR A 65 16.20 12.36 -8.15
CA THR A 65 17.36 12.87 -7.39
C THR A 65 16.95 13.99 -6.45
N LYS A 66 16.26 15.01 -6.96
CA LYS A 66 15.80 16.15 -6.15
C LYS A 66 14.78 15.75 -5.08
N MET A 67 13.93 14.77 -5.37
CA MET A 67 12.99 14.22 -4.40
C MET A 67 13.73 13.62 -3.20
N HIS A 68 14.72 12.75 -3.45
CA HIS A 68 15.54 12.12 -2.43
C HIS A 68 16.47 13.10 -1.69
N GLU A 69 16.93 14.18 -2.36
CA GLU A 69 17.60 15.30 -1.70
C GLU A 69 16.68 16.03 -0.72
N THR A 70 15.44 16.30 -1.14
CA THR A 70 14.46 17.06 -0.34
C THR A 70 14.00 16.25 0.87
N SER A 71 13.83 14.93 0.71
CA SER A 71 13.44 14.02 1.80
C SER A 71 14.59 13.69 2.77
N GLY A 72 15.84 13.99 2.37
CA GLY A 72 17.06 13.62 3.07
C GLY A 72 17.49 12.17 2.84
N LEU A 73 16.70 11.37 2.12
CA LEU A 73 16.99 9.97 1.85
C LEU A 73 18.30 9.80 1.06
N ILE A 74 18.65 10.76 0.20
CA ILE A 74 19.89 10.71 -0.61
C ILE A 74 21.16 10.54 0.25
N GLU A 75 21.17 11.08 1.47
CA GLU A 75 22.30 10.99 2.41
C GLU A 75 22.32 9.66 3.19
N GLU A 76 21.15 9.02 3.33
CA GLU A 76 21.00 7.74 4.01
C GLU A 76 21.34 6.57 3.09
N ILE A 77 20.98 6.65 1.79
CA ILE A 77 21.15 5.58 0.79
C ILE A 77 22.58 4.98 0.75
N PRO A 78 23.67 5.77 0.77
CA PRO A 78 25.04 5.22 0.75
C PRO A 78 25.37 4.30 1.93
N ASN A 79 24.63 4.45 3.04
CA ASN A 79 24.77 3.72 4.29
C ASN A 79 23.67 2.65 4.48
N GLY A 80 22.82 2.44 3.48
CA GLY A 80 21.77 1.43 3.51
C GLY A 80 22.32 0.00 3.63
N VAL A 81 21.46 -0.92 4.07
CA VAL A 81 21.79 -2.35 4.16
C VAL A 81 21.72 -2.99 2.77
N SER A 82 22.19 -4.24 2.66
CA SER A 82 22.05 -5.00 1.41
C SER A 82 20.58 -5.35 1.15
N LEU A 83 20.22 -5.55 -0.13
CA LEU A 83 18.87 -5.97 -0.51
C LEU A 83 18.43 -7.26 0.22
N VAL A 84 19.35 -8.22 0.39
CA VAL A 84 19.09 -9.50 1.07
C VAL A 84 18.81 -9.29 2.55
N ASP A 85 19.57 -8.42 3.21
CA ASP A 85 19.35 -8.11 4.63
C ASP A 85 18.03 -7.36 4.82
N ALA A 86 17.69 -6.44 3.91
CA ALA A 86 16.43 -5.72 3.94
C ALA A 86 15.23 -6.66 3.75
N GLU A 87 15.28 -7.57 2.77
CA GLU A 87 14.23 -8.58 2.57
C GLU A 87 14.04 -9.44 3.82
N THR A 88 15.15 -9.91 4.41
CA THR A 88 15.14 -10.76 5.60
C THR A 88 14.50 -10.05 6.78
N GLN A 89 14.97 -8.84 7.12
CA GLN A 89 14.44 -8.07 8.25
C GLN A 89 12.96 -7.70 8.06
N THR A 90 12.59 -7.30 6.85
CA THR A 90 11.21 -6.93 6.53
C THR A 90 10.28 -8.14 6.64
N LEU A 91 10.68 -9.30 6.10
CA LEU A 91 9.89 -10.52 6.18
C LEU A 91 9.74 -11.02 7.63
N GLU A 92 10.81 -10.95 8.43
CA GLU A 92 10.75 -11.26 9.86
C GLU A 92 9.75 -10.37 10.60
N TYR A 93 9.76 -9.07 10.31
CA TYR A 93 8.79 -8.13 10.87
C TYR A 93 7.35 -8.50 10.48
N ILE A 94 7.08 -8.76 9.19
CA ILE A 94 5.75 -9.17 8.70
C ILE A 94 5.27 -10.45 9.40
N LYS A 95 6.13 -11.45 9.53
CA LYS A 95 5.80 -12.77 10.11
C LYS A 95 5.37 -12.71 11.57
N ARG A 96 5.80 -11.70 12.32
CA ARG A 96 5.34 -11.48 13.71
C ARG A 96 3.83 -11.24 13.80
N PHE A 97 3.23 -10.68 12.75
CA PHE A 97 1.80 -10.33 12.73
C PHE A 97 0.99 -11.16 11.73
N VAL A 98 1.65 -11.69 10.69
CA VAL A 98 1.07 -12.54 9.64
C VAL A 98 1.83 -13.86 9.60
N PRO A 99 1.60 -14.77 10.58
CA PRO A 99 2.36 -16.01 10.70
C PRO A 99 1.99 -17.06 9.63
N LEU A 100 0.90 -16.85 8.89
CA LEU A 100 0.43 -17.73 7.83
C LEU A 100 0.63 -17.09 6.46
N GLU A 101 1.32 -17.80 5.59
CA GLU A 101 1.49 -17.42 4.19
C GLU A 101 0.16 -17.20 3.47
N ARG A 102 0.15 -16.26 2.54
CA ARG A 102 -0.95 -15.98 1.61
C ARG A 102 -2.27 -15.66 2.32
N LYS A 103 -2.22 -15.05 3.50
CA LYS A 103 -3.44 -14.59 4.21
C LYS A 103 -3.66 -13.09 4.07
N ALA A 104 -2.68 -12.28 4.43
CA ALA A 104 -2.83 -10.83 4.42
C ALA A 104 -2.61 -10.24 3.01
N PRO A 105 -3.54 -9.44 2.48
CA PRO A 105 -3.30 -8.68 1.25
C PRO A 105 -2.30 -7.54 1.49
N LEU A 106 -1.65 -7.15 0.41
CA LEU A 106 -0.79 -5.97 0.35
C LEU A 106 -1.66 -4.71 0.24
N ALA A 107 -1.34 -3.65 0.97
CA ALA A 107 -2.10 -2.40 0.99
C ALA A 107 -1.18 -1.18 0.80
N GLY A 108 -1.72 -0.11 0.21
CA GLY A 108 -1.01 1.15 0.00
C GLY A 108 -1.65 1.99 -1.10
N ASN A 109 -1.02 3.12 -1.43
CA ASN A 109 -1.45 3.96 -2.55
C ASN A 109 -0.69 3.58 -3.83
N THR A 110 -1.40 3.32 -4.92
CA THR A 110 -0.75 2.96 -6.21
C THR A 110 0.15 1.72 -6.04
N ILE A 111 -0.24 0.85 -5.10
CA ILE A 111 0.56 -0.27 -4.57
C ILE A 111 0.94 -1.32 -5.62
N GLY A 112 0.35 -1.25 -6.82
CA GLY A 112 0.75 -2.05 -7.97
C GLY A 112 2.21 -1.81 -8.37
N THR A 113 2.72 -0.59 -8.22
CA THR A 113 4.13 -0.27 -8.50
C THR A 113 5.06 -0.98 -7.54
N ASP A 114 4.84 -0.82 -6.22
CA ASP A 114 5.64 -1.48 -5.19
C ASP A 114 5.58 -2.99 -5.33
N ARG A 115 4.39 -3.54 -5.59
CA ARG A 115 4.21 -4.98 -5.84
C ARG A 115 5.12 -5.48 -6.97
N MET A 116 5.29 -4.74 -8.05
CA MET A 116 6.19 -5.15 -9.15
C MET A 116 7.65 -5.19 -8.71
N PHE A 117 8.10 -4.19 -7.93
CA PHE A 117 9.45 -4.16 -7.39
C PHE A 117 9.66 -5.28 -6.35
N LEU A 118 8.70 -5.53 -5.47
CA LEU A 118 8.73 -6.63 -4.52
C LEU A 118 8.83 -7.99 -5.23
N ALA A 119 8.02 -8.22 -6.27
CA ALA A 119 8.07 -9.46 -7.03
C ALA A 119 9.44 -9.71 -7.69
N LYS A 120 10.15 -8.65 -8.11
CA LYS A 120 11.49 -8.74 -8.70
C LYS A 120 12.59 -8.88 -7.64
N TYR A 121 12.59 -8.01 -6.64
CA TYR A 121 13.72 -7.78 -5.73
C TYR A 121 13.55 -8.40 -4.35
N MET A 122 12.32 -8.65 -3.91
CA MET A 122 11.99 -9.24 -2.61
C MET A 122 10.94 -10.36 -2.75
N PRO A 123 11.23 -11.41 -3.56
CA PRO A 123 10.26 -12.43 -3.92
C PRO A 123 9.73 -13.24 -2.72
N GLN A 124 10.48 -13.35 -1.63
CA GLN A 124 10.00 -14.05 -0.44
C GLN A 124 8.88 -13.28 0.25
N ILE A 125 8.96 -11.94 0.26
CA ILE A 125 7.88 -11.08 0.77
C ILE A 125 6.66 -11.18 -0.14
N ASP A 126 6.85 -11.05 -1.46
CA ASP A 126 5.76 -11.13 -2.43
C ASP A 126 4.96 -12.44 -2.31
N GLN A 127 5.68 -13.57 -2.17
CA GLN A 127 5.09 -14.91 -2.02
C GLN A 127 4.41 -15.13 -0.68
N TRP A 128 4.91 -14.48 0.39
CA TRP A 128 4.32 -14.57 1.73
C TRP A 128 2.98 -13.85 1.81
N LEU A 129 2.82 -12.75 1.07
CA LEU A 129 1.58 -11.98 1.03
C LEU A 129 0.53 -12.64 0.12
N HIS A 130 -0.75 -12.35 0.36
CA HIS A 130 -1.82 -12.75 -0.55
C HIS A 130 -1.70 -11.99 -1.88
N TYR A 131 -2.09 -12.60 -3.00
CA TYR A 131 -1.96 -12.01 -4.35
C TYR A 131 -2.84 -10.76 -4.59
N ARG A 132 -3.80 -10.49 -3.70
CA ARG A 132 -4.71 -9.33 -3.81
C ARG A 132 -4.07 -8.11 -3.20
N ASN A 133 -4.44 -6.97 -3.75
CA ASN A 133 -4.05 -5.66 -3.25
C ASN A 133 -5.28 -4.91 -2.74
N VAL A 134 -5.09 -4.12 -1.68
CA VAL A 134 -6.00 -3.06 -1.25
C VAL A 134 -5.37 -1.73 -1.67
N ASP A 135 -5.76 -1.24 -2.84
CA ASP A 135 -5.19 -0.02 -3.43
C ASP A 135 -6.06 1.20 -3.12
N VAL A 136 -5.55 2.08 -2.26
CA VAL A 136 -6.23 3.32 -1.86
C VAL A 136 -6.42 4.26 -3.05
N SER A 137 -5.50 4.25 -4.03
CA SER A 137 -5.60 5.08 -5.22
C SER A 137 -6.78 4.68 -6.11
N SER A 138 -7.20 3.41 -6.09
CA SER A 138 -8.42 2.98 -6.79
C SER A 138 -9.67 3.67 -6.19
N ILE A 139 -9.77 3.71 -4.85
CA ILE A 139 -10.89 4.37 -4.17
C ILE A 139 -10.83 5.89 -4.37
N LYS A 140 -9.62 6.48 -4.37
CA LYS A 140 -9.40 7.90 -4.70
C LYS A 140 -9.93 8.25 -6.09
N GLU A 141 -9.59 7.46 -7.12
CA GLU A 141 -10.03 7.74 -8.50
C GLU A 141 -11.53 7.58 -8.69
N LEU A 142 -12.17 6.61 -8.01
CA LEU A 142 -13.63 6.48 -7.99
C LEU A 142 -14.28 7.66 -7.27
N SER A 143 -13.77 8.03 -6.10
CA SER A 143 -14.28 9.16 -5.31
C SER A 143 -14.16 10.47 -6.07
N ARG A 144 -13.08 10.69 -6.83
CA ARG A 144 -12.91 11.88 -7.68
C ARG A 144 -14.05 12.05 -8.69
N ARG A 145 -14.59 10.95 -9.22
CA ARG A 145 -15.63 10.95 -10.27
C ARG A 145 -17.04 10.87 -9.70
N TRP A 146 -17.25 10.02 -8.70
CA TRP A 146 -18.57 9.75 -8.13
C TRP A 146 -18.92 10.68 -6.98
N TYR A 147 -17.91 11.13 -6.22
CA TYR A 147 -18.07 11.97 -5.02
C TYR A 147 -17.10 13.16 -5.02
N PRO A 148 -17.15 14.10 -5.99
CA PRO A 148 -16.17 15.18 -6.10
C PRO A 148 -15.99 16.01 -4.82
N ARG A 149 -17.09 16.25 -4.08
CA ARG A 149 -17.05 16.96 -2.78
C ARG A 149 -16.20 16.24 -1.73
N VAL A 150 -16.29 14.92 -1.69
CA VAL A 150 -15.48 14.09 -0.78
C VAL A 150 -14.02 14.11 -1.22
N PHE A 151 -13.76 13.97 -2.51
CA PHE A 151 -12.39 14.02 -3.06
C PHE A 151 -11.67 15.33 -2.73
N PHE A 152 -12.30 16.49 -2.95
CA PHE A 152 -11.65 17.78 -2.70
C PHE A 152 -11.43 18.10 -1.21
N GLN A 153 -12.06 17.34 -0.31
CA GLN A 153 -11.91 17.47 1.14
C GLN A 153 -11.06 16.34 1.75
N ALA A 154 -10.47 15.48 0.92
CA ALA A 154 -9.54 14.46 1.40
C ALA A 154 -8.34 15.12 2.11
N PRO A 155 -7.82 14.50 3.20
CA PRO A 155 -6.67 15.02 3.91
C PRO A 155 -5.47 15.26 2.98
N ALA A 156 -4.81 16.41 3.13
CA ALA A 156 -3.59 16.70 2.38
C ALA A 156 -2.49 15.68 2.71
N LYS A 157 -1.63 15.39 1.72
CA LYS A 157 -0.42 14.58 1.89
C LYS A 157 0.78 15.49 2.14
N ASN A 158 1.51 15.21 3.20
CA ASN A 158 2.70 15.93 3.65
C ASN A 158 3.82 14.97 4.09
N GLY A 159 3.77 13.68 3.72
CA GLY A 159 4.70 12.66 4.19
C GLY A 159 6.15 12.83 3.71
N GLY A 160 6.37 13.67 2.70
CA GLY A 160 7.70 14.15 2.33
C GLY A 160 8.55 13.13 1.57
N HIS A 161 7.93 12.14 0.93
CA HIS A 161 8.62 11.06 0.20
C HIS A 161 9.54 10.26 1.11
N ARG A 162 8.95 9.82 2.22
CA ARG A 162 9.57 8.90 3.19
C ARG A 162 8.57 7.81 3.45
N ALA A 163 9.00 6.57 3.22
CA ALA A 163 8.08 5.44 3.07
C ALA A 163 7.13 5.26 4.27
N LEU A 164 7.65 5.34 5.51
CA LEU A 164 6.83 5.15 6.70
C LEU A 164 5.78 6.26 6.88
N ALA A 165 6.14 7.51 6.58
CA ALA A 165 5.22 8.63 6.66
C ALA A 165 4.11 8.49 5.61
N ASP A 166 4.48 8.15 4.38
CA ASP A 166 3.55 7.98 3.26
C ASP A 166 2.56 6.81 3.48
N ILE A 167 2.98 5.73 4.16
CA ILE A 167 2.06 4.67 4.61
C ILE A 167 1.01 5.20 5.59
N LEU A 168 1.43 5.96 6.61
CA LEU A 168 0.50 6.49 7.62
C LEU A 168 -0.50 7.46 6.98
N GLU A 169 -0.08 8.23 5.97
CA GLU A 169 -0.97 9.06 5.19
C GLU A 169 -1.94 8.25 4.33
N SER A 170 -1.49 7.13 3.76
CA SER A 170 -2.32 6.20 2.99
C SER A 170 -3.40 5.54 3.88
N ILE A 171 -3.05 5.14 5.11
CA ILE A 171 -4.01 4.62 6.09
C ILE A 171 -5.05 5.68 6.46
N ARG A 172 -4.60 6.92 6.72
CA ARG A 172 -5.49 8.06 7.00
C ARG A 172 -6.43 8.35 5.84
N GLU A 173 -5.92 8.31 4.61
CA GLU A 173 -6.71 8.51 3.39
C GLU A 173 -7.77 7.40 3.24
N LEU A 174 -7.41 6.12 3.41
CA LEU A 174 -8.38 5.03 3.33
C LEU A 174 -9.45 5.13 4.43
N ARG A 175 -9.06 5.50 5.65
CA ARG A 175 -10.01 5.72 6.74
C ARG A 175 -11.00 6.84 6.41
N TYR A 176 -10.52 7.95 5.86
CA TYR A 176 -11.39 9.02 5.39
C TYR A 176 -12.40 8.54 4.36
N TYR A 177 -11.96 7.78 3.34
CA TYR A 177 -12.89 7.24 2.36
C TYR A 177 -13.87 6.22 2.97
N ARG A 178 -13.42 5.36 3.90
CA ARG A 178 -14.32 4.44 4.60
C ARG A 178 -15.49 5.17 5.25
N GLU A 179 -15.23 6.32 5.88
CA GLU A 179 -16.26 7.13 6.54
C GLU A 179 -17.10 7.96 5.55
N ALA A 180 -16.54 8.35 4.40
CA ALA A 180 -17.17 9.34 3.51
C ALA A 180 -17.83 8.78 2.25
N VAL A 181 -17.41 7.61 1.74
CA VAL A 181 -17.93 7.05 0.46
C VAL A 181 -18.49 5.64 0.54
N PHE A 182 -18.23 4.91 1.63
CA PHE A 182 -18.85 3.60 1.86
C PHE A 182 -20.17 3.78 2.62
N VAL A 183 -21.03 2.76 2.54
CA VAL A 183 -22.30 2.74 3.27
C VAL A 183 -22.04 2.57 4.77
N ASP A 184 -22.79 3.29 5.59
CA ASP A 184 -22.69 3.20 7.05
C ASP A 184 -22.93 1.78 7.55
N GLU A 185 -22.20 1.38 8.59
CA GLU A 185 -22.42 0.10 9.26
C GLU A 185 -23.80 0.03 9.92
N PRO A 186 -24.49 -1.14 9.88
CA PRO A 186 -24.01 -2.44 9.43
C PRO A 186 -24.11 -2.69 7.91
N GLY A 187 -24.42 -1.68 7.11
CA GLY A 187 -24.70 -1.79 5.68
C GLY A 187 -26.09 -2.35 5.38
N PRO A 188 -26.40 -2.59 4.09
CA PRO A 188 -27.67 -3.17 3.67
C PRO A 188 -27.90 -4.56 4.29
N THR A 189 -29.16 -4.89 4.60
CA THR A 189 -29.54 -6.25 5.00
C THR A 189 -29.28 -7.24 3.86
N SER A 190 -29.22 -8.54 4.15
CA SER A 190 -29.05 -9.57 3.12
C SER A 190 -30.11 -9.49 2.01
N ASP A 191 -31.35 -9.15 2.36
CA ASP A 191 -32.43 -8.98 1.39
C ASP A 191 -32.23 -7.73 0.53
N GLN A 192 -31.87 -6.59 1.14
CA GLN A 192 -31.56 -5.37 0.39
C GLN A 192 -30.38 -5.56 -0.56
N ALA A 193 -29.32 -6.24 -0.11
CA ALA A 193 -28.16 -6.56 -0.93
C ALA A 193 -28.53 -7.49 -2.10
N ARG A 194 -29.40 -8.48 -1.88
CA ARG A 194 -29.90 -9.38 -2.94
C ARG A 194 -30.71 -8.61 -3.98
N THR A 195 -31.67 -7.80 -3.56
CA THR A 195 -32.47 -6.96 -4.48
C THR A 195 -31.58 -6.01 -5.28
N LEU A 196 -30.57 -5.40 -4.65
CA LEU A 196 -29.59 -4.57 -5.35
C LEU A 196 -28.82 -5.37 -6.41
N SER A 197 -28.35 -6.58 -6.06
CA SER A 197 -27.67 -7.48 -6.98
C SER A 197 -28.54 -7.81 -8.19
N ASP A 198 -29.79 -8.24 -7.97
CA ASP A 198 -30.71 -8.61 -9.04
C ASP A 198 -30.95 -7.43 -10.00
N ARG A 199 -31.22 -6.24 -9.44
CA ARG A 199 -31.41 -5.01 -10.23
C ARG A 199 -30.18 -4.66 -11.06
N VAL A 200 -28.97 -4.77 -10.49
CA VAL A 200 -27.72 -4.47 -11.20
C VAL A 200 -27.53 -5.50 -12.32
N VAL A 201 -27.67 -6.80 -12.06
CA VAL A 201 -27.52 -7.86 -13.07
C VAL A 201 -28.50 -7.63 -14.24
N SER A 202 -29.79 -7.39 -13.96
CA SER A 202 -30.78 -7.12 -15.00
C SER A 202 -30.45 -5.89 -15.87
N SER A 203 -29.72 -4.90 -15.34
CA SER A 203 -29.29 -3.75 -16.15
C SER A 203 -28.19 -4.08 -17.17
N PHE A 204 -27.45 -5.17 -16.97
CA PHE A 204 -26.42 -5.67 -17.89
C PHE A 204 -26.91 -6.80 -18.79
N THR A 205 -28.02 -7.46 -18.44
CA THR A 205 -28.66 -8.52 -19.24
C THR A 205 -30.17 -8.26 -19.39
N PRO A 206 -30.58 -7.29 -20.23
CA PRO A 206 -31.99 -6.88 -20.31
C PRO A 206 -32.93 -7.95 -20.90
N ASP A 207 -32.40 -8.90 -21.67
CA ASP A 207 -33.18 -9.82 -22.51
C ASP A 207 -32.85 -11.33 -22.27
N VAL A 208 -32.46 -11.70 -21.05
CA VAL A 208 -32.39 -13.12 -20.61
C VAL A 208 -33.39 -13.36 -19.49
#